data_AF-A0A1B6FIT4-F1
#
_entry.id   AF-A0A1B6FIT4-F1
#
_cell.length_a   1.000
_cell.length_b   1.000
_cell.length_c   1.000
_cell.angle_alpha   90.00
_cell.angle_beta   90.00
_cell.angle_gamma   90.00
#
_symmetry.space_group_name_H-M   'P 1'
#
loop_
_entity.id
_entity.type
_entity.pdbx_description
1 polymer ?
#
loop_
_entity_poly.entity_id
_entity_poly.type
_entity_poly.pdbx_seq_one_letter_code
_entity_poly.pdbx_strand_id
1 'polypeptide(L)'
;QHGRDALVVVRASQHIGNKYCYRLGINDMNCATQVSKFSLRPTSLGMKCAAHHRQAVFCSELTRFRSLDGSCNHPQHPAWGQALTAYKRLLPPHYDDGFQSPRGSRLNRELPNARLISTTLSENRDLPDSSVTLA
;
A
#
# COMPACT_ATOMS: atom_id res chain seq x y z
N GLN A 1 -12.16 2.84 -13.64
CA GLN A 1 -11.02 3.00 -14.57
C GLN A 1 -9.68 2.67 -13.91
N HIS A 2 -9.40 3.17 -12.69
CA HIS A 2 -8.12 3.02 -11.97
C HIS A 2 -7.65 1.57 -11.70
N GLY A 3 -8.56 0.63 -11.46
CA GLY A 3 -8.18 -0.77 -11.21
C GLY A 3 -7.46 -1.45 -12.39
N ARG A 4 -7.79 -1.09 -13.64
CA ARG A 4 -7.13 -1.65 -14.82
C ARG A 4 -5.68 -1.19 -14.93
N ASP A 5 -5.43 0.09 -14.71
CA ASP A 5 -4.07 0.65 -14.76
C ASP A 5 -3.19 0.04 -13.66
N ALA A 6 -3.75 -0.16 -12.45
CA ALA A 6 -3.05 -0.86 -11.36
C ALA A 6 -2.68 -2.30 -11.76
N LEU A 7 -3.61 -3.06 -12.36
CA LEU A 7 -3.33 -4.41 -12.84
C LEU A 7 -2.24 -4.44 -13.92
N VAL A 8 -2.20 -3.44 -14.81
CA VAL A 8 -1.14 -3.31 -15.82
C VAL A 8 0.21 -3.06 -15.16
N VAL A 9 0.30 -2.12 -14.21
CA VAL A 9 1.55 -1.85 -13.45
C VAL A 9 2.04 -3.13 -12.77
N VAL A 10 1.13 -3.85 -12.11
CA VAL A 10 1.49 -5.05 -11.35
C VAL A 10 1.96 -6.17 -12.27
N ARG A 11 1.23 -6.45 -13.37
CA ARG A 11 1.68 -7.45 -14.34
C ARG A 11 3.01 -7.07 -15.01
N ALA A 12 3.20 -5.80 -15.34
CA ALA A 12 4.47 -5.33 -15.89
C ALA A 12 5.62 -5.54 -14.89
N SER A 13 5.38 -5.27 -13.60
CA SER A 13 6.36 -5.46 -12.54
C SER A 13 6.71 -6.94 -12.35
N GLN A 14 5.70 -7.82 -12.30
CA GLN A 14 5.89 -9.27 -12.27
C GLN A 14 6.65 -9.79 -13.50
N HIS A 15 6.33 -9.27 -14.70
CA HIS A 15 7.06 -9.62 -15.91
C HIS A 15 8.54 -9.23 -15.85
N ILE A 16 8.84 -8.03 -15.37
CA ILE A 16 10.22 -7.57 -15.19
C ILE A 16 10.95 -8.46 -14.17
N GLY A 17 10.32 -8.76 -13.03
CA GLY A 17 10.90 -9.62 -12.00
C GLY A 17 11.23 -11.02 -12.52
N ASN A 18 10.26 -11.69 -13.13
CA ASN A 18 10.43 -13.04 -13.66
C ASN A 18 11.45 -13.11 -14.80
N LYS A 19 11.49 -12.08 -15.65
CA LYS A 19 12.37 -12.09 -16.84
C LYS A 19 13.81 -11.70 -16.54
N TYR A 20 14.02 -10.71 -15.66
CA TYR A 20 15.34 -10.12 -15.42
C TYR A 20 15.89 -10.44 -14.04
N CYS A 21 15.13 -10.24 -12.97
CA CYS A 21 15.65 -10.43 -11.61
C CYS A 21 16.01 -11.89 -11.32
N TYR A 22 15.15 -12.83 -11.70
CA TYR A 22 15.40 -14.25 -11.51
C TYR A 22 16.70 -14.71 -12.21
N ARG A 23 16.91 -14.26 -13.46
CA ARG A 23 18.12 -14.58 -14.24
C ARG A 23 19.41 -14.01 -13.65
N LEU A 24 19.30 -12.90 -12.92
CA LEU A 24 20.42 -12.23 -12.26
C LEU A 24 20.65 -12.71 -10.82
N GLY A 25 19.90 -13.71 -10.34
CA GLY A 25 20.00 -14.20 -8.96
C GLY A 25 19.55 -13.17 -7.91
N ILE A 26 18.74 -12.18 -8.29
CA ILE A 26 18.23 -11.15 -7.39
C ILE A 26 16.95 -11.69 -6.72
N ASN A 27 16.93 -11.74 -5.38
CA ASN A 27 15.74 -12.15 -4.64
C ASN A 27 14.55 -11.20 -4.85
N ASP A 28 13.33 -11.70 -4.64
CA ASP A 28 12.09 -10.97 -4.94
C ASP A 28 11.98 -9.63 -4.23
N MET A 29 12.45 -9.55 -2.98
CA MET A 29 12.41 -8.32 -2.18
C MET A 29 13.34 -7.23 -2.75
N ASN A 30 14.57 -7.59 -3.11
CA ASN A 30 15.52 -6.67 -3.72
C ASN A 30 15.05 -6.29 -5.14
N CYS A 31 14.52 -7.25 -5.89
CA CYS A 31 13.93 -7.00 -7.20
C CYS A 31 12.80 -5.97 -7.13
N ALA A 32 11.81 -6.18 -6.25
CA ALA A 32 10.71 -5.25 -6.05
C ALA A 32 11.19 -3.86 -5.61
N THR A 33 12.20 -3.81 -4.75
CA THR A 33 12.83 -2.55 -4.32
C THR A 33 13.51 -1.81 -5.48
N GLN A 34 14.09 -2.52 -6.45
CA GLN A 34 14.67 -1.91 -7.63
C GLN A 34 13.61 -1.50 -8.66
N VAL A 35 12.64 -2.38 -8.94
CA VAL A 35 11.56 -2.12 -9.89
C VAL A 35 10.73 -0.91 -9.45
N SER A 36 10.46 -0.76 -8.16
CA SER A 36 9.73 0.40 -7.60
C SER A 36 10.47 1.74 -7.76
N LYS A 37 11.79 1.72 -8.00
CA LYS A 37 12.58 2.94 -8.26
C LYS A 37 12.51 3.38 -9.73
N PHE A 38 12.01 2.55 -10.64
CA PHE A 38 11.88 2.96 -12.03
C PHE A 38 10.86 4.09 -12.19
N SER A 39 11.28 5.15 -12.87
CA SER A 39 10.43 6.30 -13.11
C SER A 39 9.33 5.93 -14.09
N LEU A 40 8.07 6.02 -13.65
CA LEU A 40 6.91 5.88 -14.53
C LEU A 40 6.60 7.18 -15.30
N ARG A 41 7.24 8.31 -14.95
CA ARG A 41 6.96 9.64 -15.56
C ARG A 41 6.89 9.68 -17.09
N PRO A 42 7.79 9.00 -17.85
CA PRO A 42 7.72 9.04 -19.32
C PRO A 42 6.59 8.16 -19.90
N THR A 43 5.85 7.43 -19.07
CA THR A 43 4.79 6.51 -19.51
C THR A 43 3.40 7.10 -19.29
N SER A 44 2.40 6.58 -20.00
CA SER A 44 0.99 6.91 -19.78
C SER A 44 0.50 6.57 -18.37
N LEU A 45 1.15 5.60 -17.69
CA LEU A 45 0.89 5.24 -16.30
C LEU A 45 1.46 6.28 -15.32
N GLY A 46 2.56 6.94 -15.66
CA GLY A 46 3.21 7.93 -14.79
C GLY A 46 2.30 9.07 -14.40
N MET A 47 1.58 9.65 -15.37
CA MET A 47 0.63 10.72 -15.11
C MET A 47 -0.55 10.24 -14.25
N LYS A 48 -1.02 9.01 -14.46
CA LYS A 48 -2.14 8.44 -13.69
C LYS A 48 -1.77 8.15 -12.24
N CYS A 49 -0.59 7.56 -12.00
CA CYS A 49 -0.09 7.32 -10.64
C CYS A 49 0.25 8.63 -9.93
N ALA A 50 0.84 9.61 -10.66
CA ALA A 50 1.13 10.93 -10.11
C ALA A 50 -0.12 11.73 -9.77
N ALA A 51 -1.21 11.57 -10.53
CA ALA A 51 -2.48 12.25 -10.28
C ALA A 51 -3.05 11.93 -8.89
N HIS A 52 -2.80 10.76 -8.33
CA HIS A 52 -3.24 10.40 -6.98
C HIS A 52 -2.43 11.07 -5.85
N HIS A 53 -1.18 11.50 -6.13
CA HIS A 53 -0.34 12.19 -5.15
C HIS A 53 -0.29 13.71 -5.36
N ARG A 54 -0.60 14.17 -6.57
CA ARG A 54 -0.60 15.58 -6.99
C ARG A 54 -1.94 15.99 -7.54
N GLN A 55 -3.02 15.41 -7.01
CA GLN A 55 -4.36 15.83 -7.42
C GLN A 55 -4.44 17.33 -7.13
N ALA A 56 -4.66 18.12 -8.19
CA ALA A 56 -4.79 19.56 -8.08
C ALA A 56 -6.14 19.84 -7.40
N VAL A 57 -6.17 19.66 -6.09
CA VAL A 57 -7.29 20.07 -5.25
C VAL A 57 -7.20 21.59 -5.16
N PHE A 58 -8.21 22.27 -5.68
CA PHE A 58 -8.35 23.69 -5.47
C PHE A 58 -8.76 23.93 -4.02
N CYS A 59 -7.86 24.56 -3.26
CA CYS A 59 -8.14 24.98 -1.89
C CYS A 59 -8.39 26.48 -1.88
N SER A 60 -9.55 26.89 -1.36
CA SER A 60 -9.83 28.29 -1.09
C SER A 60 -9.41 28.62 0.33
N GLU A 61 -8.58 29.64 0.49
CA GLU A 61 -8.18 30.17 1.81
C GLU A 61 -9.38 30.68 2.64
N LEU A 62 -10.56 30.80 2.02
CA LEU A 62 -11.79 31.25 2.68
C LEU A 62 -12.60 30.10 3.31
N THR A 63 -12.23 28.83 3.08
CA THR A 63 -12.96 27.72 3.69
C THR A 63 -12.63 27.60 5.17
N ARG A 64 -13.64 27.83 6.03
CA ARG A 64 -13.50 27.76 7.50
C ARG A 64 -13.62 26.34 8.07
N PHE A 65 -14.26 25.42 7.34
CA PHE A 65 -14.60 24.09 7.83
C PHE A 65 -13.89 22.99 7.04
N ARG A 66 -13.79 21.80 7.66
CA ARG A 66 -13.21 20.61 7.02
C ARG A 66 -14.07 20.21 5.82
N SER A 67 -13.42 19.84 4.73
CA SER A 67 -14.08 19.17 3.60
C SER A 67 -14.56 17.79 4.02
N LEU A 68 -15.60 17.28 3.34
CA LEU A 68 -16.18 15.97 3.62
C LEU A 68 -15.20 14.82 3.38
N ASP A 69 -14.29 14.98 2.41
CA ASP A 69 -13.30 13.98 2.05
C ASP A 69 -11.94 14.21 2.72
N GLY A 70 -11.77 15.26 3.55
CA GLY A 70 -10.52 15.57 4.22
C GLY A 70 -9.47 16.28 3.36
N SER A 71 -9.80 16.65 2.12
CA SER A 71 -8.96 17.49 1.27
C SER A 71 -8.76 18.90 1.84
N CYS A 72 -7.66 19.56 1.48
CA CYS A 72 -7.26 20.91 1.96
C CYS A 72 -6.95 21.04 3.46
N ASN A 73 -6.83 19.93 4.20
CA ASN A 73 -6.39 19.98 5.61
C ASN A 73 -4.91 20.35 5.76
N HIS A 74 -4.08 20.09 4.73
CA HIS A 74 -2.66 20.48 4.70
C HIS A 74 -2.39 21.50 3.59
N PRO A 75 -1.98 22.75 3.90
CA PRO A 75 -1.90 23.85 2.92
C PRO A 75 -0.98 23.57 1.73
N GLN A 76 0.20 22.99 1.98
CA GLN A 76 1.18 22.71 0.91
C GLN A 76 0.89 21.39 0.17
N HIS A 77 0.07 20.52 0.77
CA HIS A 77 -0.21 19.19 0.26
C HIS A 77 -1.70 18.85 0.43
N PRO A 78 -2.57 19.50 -0.35
CA PRO A 78 -4.02 19.41 -0.17
C PRO A 78 -4.62 18.00 -0.09
N ALA A 79 -4.00 17.00 -0.73
CA ALA A 79 -4.48 15.62 -0.75
C ALA A 79 -4.05 14.78 0.47
N TRP A 80 -3.22 15.32 1.38
CA TRP A 80 -2.76 14.56 2.55
C TRP A 80 -3.88 14.33 3.55
N GLY A 81 -4.19 13.05 3.80
CA GLY A 81 -5.29 12.66 4.68
C GLY A 81 -6.67 12.66 4.00
N GLN A 82 -6.72 12.93 2.69
CA GLN A 82 -7.94 12.83 1.91
C GLN A 82 -8.39 11.36 1.81
N ALA A 83 -9.69 11.11 1.89
CA ALA A 83 -10.30 9.81 1.69
C ALA A 83 -10.00 9.24 0.29
N LEU A 84 -10.11 7.92 0.14
CA LEU A 84 -9.85 7.20 -1.12
C LEU A 84 -8.42 7.39 -1.68
N THR A 85 -7.47 7.75 -0.82
CA THR A 85 -6.05 7.77 -1.14
C THR A 85 -5.32 6.56 -0.52
N ALA A 86 -4.16 6.20 -1.07
CA ALA A 86 -3.40 5.07 -0.58
C ALA A 86 -2.78 5.34 0.80
N TYR A 87 -2.79 4.33 1.68
CA TYR A 87 -2.07 4.41 2.95
C TYR A 87 -0.56 4.60 2.74
N LYS A 88 0.03 5.50 3.53
CA LYS A 88 1.49 5.67 3.58
C LYS A 88 2.13 4.46 4.25
N ARG A 89 3.20 3.94 3.66
CA ARG A 89 3.97 2.83 4.24
C ARG A 89 5.17 3.37 5.01
N LEU A 90 5.34 2.95 6.26
CA LEU A 90 6.52 3.27 7.08
C LEU A 90 7.74 2.40 6.72
N LEU A 91 7.48 1.16 6.30
CA LEU A 91 8.50 0.20 5.85
C LEU A 91 8.17 -0.28 4.43
N PRO A 92 9.17 -0.72 3.65
CA PRO A 92 8.93 -1.36 2.37
C PRO A 92 7.94 -2.53 2.48
N PRO A 93 7.05 -2.72 1.49
CA PRO A 93 6.12 -3.85 1.50
C PRO A 93 6.87 -5.18 1.39
N HIS A 94 6.34 -6.22 2.04
CA HIS A 94 6.90 -7.56 1.98
C HIS A 94 5.84 -8.54 1.47
N TYR A 95 5.78 -8.68 0.15
CA TYR A 95 4.93 -9.62 -0.57
C TYR A 95 5.71 -10.88 -0.91
N ASP A 96 5.00 -11.99 -1.14
CA ASP A 96 5.62 -13.27 -1.48
C ASP A 96 6.35 -13.21 -2.83
N ASP A 97 5.70 -12.61 -3.83
CA ASP A 97 6.26 -12.36 -5.16
C ASP A 97 7.00 -11.02 -5.26
N GLY A 98 7.16 -10.31 -4.14
CA GLY A 98 7.68 -8.94 -4.08
C GLY A 98 6.72 -7.84 -4.57
N PHE A 99 5.59 -8.15 -5.22
CA PHE A 99 4.75 -7.16 -5.89
C PHE A 99 3.31 -7.04 -5.34
N GLN A 100 2.57 -8.14 -5.22
CA GLN A 100 1.15 -8.11 -4.81
C GLN A 100 0.69 -9.33 -4.01
N SER A 101 1.34 -10.48 -4.18
CA SER A 101 0.87 -11.74 -3.59
C SER A 101 0.96 -11.66 -2.07
N PRO A 102 -0.10 -12.06 -1.33
CA PRO A 102 -0.08 -12.09 0.12
C PRO A 102 1.19 -12.78 0.62
N ARG A 103 1.82 -12.20 1.63
CA ARG A 103 3.09 -12.67 2.16
C ARG A 103 3.05 -14.18 2.43
N GLY A 104 4.02 -14.91 1.87
CA GLY A 104 4.27 -16.30 2.22
C GLY A 104 5.33 -16.45 3.31
N SER A 105 5.82 -17.66 3.46
CA SER A 105 6.78 -18.00 4.50
C SER A 105 8.21 -17.87 4.01
N ARG A 106 9.09 -17.43 4.92
CA ARG A 106 10.54 -17.40 4.68
C ARG A 106 11.19 -18.78 4.73
N LEU A 107 10.49 -19.79 5.24
CA LEU A 107 11.02 -21.13 5.51
C LEU A 107 10.48 -22.19 4.54
N ASN A 108 9.98 -21.79 3.36
CA ASN A 108 9.39 -22.70 2.35
C ASN A 108 8.30 -23.64 2.91
N ARG A 109 7.55 -23.18 3.92
CA ARG A 109 6.40 -23.86 4.52
C ARG A 109 5.19 -22.97 4.45
N GLU A 110 3.98 -23.49 4.34
CA GLU A 110 2.81 -22.61 4.34
C GLU A 110 2.69 -21.83 5.66
N LEU A 111 2.22 -20.57 5.58
CA LEU A 111 1.85 -19.84 6.79
C LEU A 111 0.60 -20.50 7.39
N PRO A 112 0.50 -20.57 8.74
CA PRO A 112 -0.66 -21.17 9.38
C PRO A 112 -1.94 -20.42 9.01
N ASN A 113 -3.06 -21.15 8.96
CA ASN A 113 -4.37 -20.57 8.72
C ASN A 113 -4.67 -19.48 9.76
N ALA A 114 -5.16 -18.32 9.31
CA ALA A 114 -5.44 -17.19 10.18
C ALA A 114 -6.48 -17.51 11.28
N ARG A 115 -7.46 -18.37 10.99
CA ARG A 115 -8.46 -18.82 11.97
C ARG A 115 -7.82 -19.69 13.05
N LEU A 116 -6.92 -20.60 12.67
CA LEU A 116 -6.20 -21.43 13.62
C LEU A 116 -5.46 -20.56 14.64
N ILE A 117 -4.70 -19.56 14.16
CA ILE A 117 -3.97 -18.61 15.01
C ILE A 117 -4.92 -17.85 15.94
N SER A 118 -6.03 -17.33 15.41
CA SER A 118 -7.03 -16.64 16.22
C SER A 118 -7.60 -17.53 17.32
N THR A 119 -7.90 -18.80 17.03
CA THR A 119 -8.49 -19.71 18.02
C THR A 119 -7.50 -20.27 19.02
N THR A 120 -6.22 -20.35 18.67
CA THR A 120 -5.20 -20.94 19.55
C THR A 120 -4.48 -19.90 20.41
N LEU A 121 -4.30 -18.68 19.90
CA LEU A 121 -3.55 -17.62 20.60
C LEU A 121 -4.44 -16.56 21.26
N SER A 122 -5.64 -16.33 20.74
CA SER A 122 -6.55 -15.31 21.28
C SER A 122 -7.67 -15.98 22.05
N GLU A 123 -7.69 -15.78 23.37
CA GLU A 123 -8.78 -16.21 24.22
C GLU A 123 -9.80 -15.09 24.36
N ASN A 124 -11.07 -15.39 24.11
CA ASN A 124 -12.16 -14.45 24.34
C ASN A 124 -12.63 -14.57 25.79
N ARG A 125 -11.97 -13.85 26.71
CA ARG A 125 -12.33 -13.80 28.13
C ARG A 125 -12.94 -12.45 28.46
N ASP A 126 -14.00 -12.47 29.26
CA ASP A 126 -14.62 -11.26 29.80
C ASP A 126 -13.84 -10.79 31.03
N LEU A 127 -12.82 -9.96 30.78
CA LEU A 127 -11.91 -9.41 31.79
C LEU A 127 -11.81 -7.89 31.59
N PRO A 128 -12.72 -7.10 32.21
CA PRO A 128 -12.68 -5.65 32.09
C PRO A 128 -11.42 -5.07 32.75
N ASP A 129 -10.83 -4.07 32.09
CA ASP A 129 -9.70 -3.32 32.64
C ASP A 129 -10.20 -2.36 33.73
N SER A 130 -9.49 -2.27 34.85
CA SER A 130 -9.88 -1.43 35.99
C SER A 130 -9.47 0.04 35.82
N SER A 131 -8.61 0.33 34.85
CA SER A 131 -8.04 1.67 34.59
C SER A 131 -8.63 2.34 33.36
N VAL A 132 -9.22 1.59 32.44
CA VAL A 132 -9.85 2.11 31.21
C VAL A 132 -11.23 1.52 30.97
N THR A 133 -12.16 2.40 30.61
CA THR A 133 -13.51 2.03 30.20
C THR A 133 -13.63 2.09 28.69
N LEU A 134 -14.56 1.34 28.11
CA LEU A 134 -15.03 1.59 26.75
C LEU A 134 -15.71 2.97 26.72
N ALA A 135 -15.29 3.83 25.79
CA ALA A 135 -15.87 5.15 25.57
C ALA A 135 -17.07 5.09 24.62
#